data_AF-A0A7L0U2J0-F1
#
_entry.id   AF-A0A7L0U2J0-F1
#
_cell.length_a   1.000
_cell.length_b   1.000
_cell.length_c   1.000
_cell.angle_alpha   90.00
_cell.angle_beta   90.00
_cell.angle_gamma   90.00
#
_symmetry.space_group_name_H-M   'P 1'
#
loop_
_entity.id
_entity.type
_entity.pdbx_description
1 polymer ?
#
loop_
_entity_poly.entity_id
_entity_poly.type
_entity_poly.pdbx_seq_one_letter_code
_entity_poly.pdbx_strand_id
1 'polypeptide(L)'
;ILRFFFFDLVLAGYRWDSEDEEYVLVNNKCQCVTVTSKFVPSKENPDEKILERNIRILVPLKARENISDPTSPLRTTFVYRMTELCKKCDPVEIELGGEIYQAQQSNSCNEPETCYTYNRDKCYTTTFPFRYQGETRKVEAVLTPASCYAD
;
A
#
# COMPACT_ATOMS: atom_id res chain seq x y z
N ILE A 1 -27.11 66.13 -14.50
CA ILE A 1 -26.09 65.60 -13.55
C ILE A 1 -26.29 64.10 -13.49
N LEU A 2 -25.37 63.35 -14.12
CA LEU A 2 -25.46 61.91 -14.38
C LEU A 2 -25.28 61.12 -13.07
N ARG A 3 -26.20 60.18 -12.79
CA ARG A 3 -26.07 59.17 -11.73
C ARG A 3 -25.05 58.11 -12.18
N PHE A 4 -24.01 57.87 -11.37
CA PHE A 4 -23.20 56.65 -11.46
C PHE A 4 -23.45 55.82 -10.19
N PHE A 5 -24.27 54.78 -10.32
CA PHE A 5 -24.34 53.69 -9.36
C PHE A 5 -23.12 52.80 -9.61
N PHE A 6 -22.13 52.84 -8.72
CA PHE A 6 -21.11 51.81 -8.65
C PHE A 6 -21.77 50.57 -8.05
N PHE A 7 -22.06 49.58 -8.88
CA PHE A 7 -22.33 48.22 -8.44
C PHE A 7 -20.98 47.59 -8.12
N ASP A 8 -20.67 47.46 -6.84
CA ASP A 8 -19.58 46.64 -6.35
C ASP A 8 -19.90 45.18 -6.68
N LEU A 9 -19.34 44.71 -7.80
CA LEU A 9 -19.33 43.32 -8.20
C LEU A 9 -18.37 42.58 -7.25
N VAL A 10 -18.89 42.09 -6.13
CA VAL A 10 -18.17 41.12 -5.29
C VAL A 10 -18.04 39.83 -6.08
N LEU A 11 -16.95 39.71 -6.84
CA LEU A 11 -16.38 38.44 -7.29
C LEU A 11 -15.91 37.70 -6.04
N ALA A 12 -16.85 37.11 -5.30
CA ALA A 12 -16.55 36.06 -4.35
C ALA A 12 -15.90 34.94 -5.16
N GLY A 13 -14.57 34.87 -5.09
CA GLY A 13 -13.80 33.79 -5.68
C GLY A 13 -14.35 32.47 -5.15
N TYR A 14 -15.01 31.72 -6.01
CA TYR A 14 -15.24 30.31 -5.79
C TYR A 14 -13.87 29.70 -5.50
N ARG A 15 -13.64 29.31 -4.25
CA ARG A 15 -12.60 28.34 -3.93
C ARG A 15 -12.99 27.09 -4.71
N TRP A 16 -12.31 26.84 -5.83
CA TRP A 16 -12.25 25.49 -6.38
C TRP A 16 -11.59 24.65 -5.29
N ASP A 17 -12.42 23.97 -4.50
CA ASP A 17 -11.98 22.90 -3.64
C ASP A 17 -11.23 21.92 -4.55
N SER A 18 -10.00 21.57 -4.20
CA SER A 18 -9.14 20.68 -4.98
C SER A 18 -9.69 19.25 -4.91
N GLU A 19 -10.87 18.99 -5.46
CA GLU A 19 -11.47 17.66 -5.58
C GLU A 19 -10.73 16.76 -6.58
N ASP A 20 -9.64 17.25 -7.17
CA ASP A 20 -8.76 16.54 -8.09
C ASP A 20 -7.69 15.68 -7.40
N GLU A 21 -7.68 15.62 -6.06
CA GLU A 21 -6.70 14.86 -5.30
C GLU A 21 -6.91 13.34 -5.48
N GLU A 22 -5.89 12.66 -5.99
CA GLU A 22 -5.84 11.21 -6.08
C GLU A 22 -5.52 10.60 -4.71
N TYR A 23 -6.40 9.75 -4.21
CA TYR A 23 -6.25 9.11 -2.90
C TYR A 23 -5.62 7.73 -3.03
N VAL A 24 -4.60 7.43 -2.24
CA VAL A 24 -4.04 6.08 -2.13
C VAL A 24 -4.89 5.27 -1.14
N LEU A 25 -5.61 4.28 -1.66
CA LEU A 25 -6.43 3.38 -0.85
C LEU A 25 -5.64 2.19 -0.30
N VAL A 26 -4.74 1.65 -1.13
CA VAL A 26 -3.90 0.50 -0.79
C VAL A 26 -2.49 0.73 -1.30
N ASN A 27 -1.51 0.47 -0.44
CA ASN A 27 -0.10 0.39 -0.82
C ASN A 27 0.52 -0.87 -0.20
N ASN A 28 0.27 -2.02 -0.85
CA ASN A 28 0.74 -3.31 -0.35
C ASN A 28 2.16 -3.57 -0.88
N LYS A 29 3.15 -3.53 0.01
CA LYS A 29 4.57 -3.80 -0.29
C LYS A 29 4.90 -5.28 -0.46
N CYS A 30 4.07 -6.18 0.09
CA CYS A 30 4.27 -7.64 0.09
C CYS A 30 3.93 -8.25 -1.29
N GLN A 31 2.83 -7.81 -1.90
CA GLN A 31 2.34 -8.21 -3.22
C GLN A 31 2.62 -7.16 -4.31
N CYS A 32 3.22 -6.02 -3.95
CA CYS A 32 3.55 -4.91 -4.84
C CYS A 32 2.34 -4.39 -5.65
N VAL A 33 1.25 -4.10 -4.91
CA VAL A 33 0.00 -3.58 -5.46
C VAL A 33 -0.29 -2.19 -4.90
N THR A 34 -0.57 -1.25 -5.80
CA THR A 34 -1.05 0.09 -5.44
C THR A 34 -2.45 0.28 -6.00
N VAL A 35 -3.38 0.69 -5.13
CA VAL A 35 -4.74 1.05 -5.53
C VAL A 35 -4.96 2.50 -5.17
N THR A 36 -5.33 3.30 -6.16
CA THR A 36 -5.70 4.69 -5.98
C THR A 36 -7.14 4.93 -6.42
N SER A 37 -7.74 6.01 -5.93
CA SER A 37 -9.07 6.44 -6.35
C SER A 37 -9.13 7.94 -6.54
N LYS A 38 -9.90 8.37 -7.54
CA LYS A 38 -10.14 9.77 -7.85
C LYS A 38 -11.58 9.96 -8.31
N PHE A 39 -12.22 11.03 -7.89
CA PHE A 39 -13.49 11.46 -8.49
C PHE A 39 -13.20 12.32 -9.72
N VAL A 40 -13.82 11.99 -10.85
CA VAL A 40 -13.67 12.70 -12.11
C VAL A 40 -15.06 13.13 -12.59
N PRO A 41 -15.25 14.38 -13.03
CA PRO A 41 -16.55 14.83 -13.55
C PRO A 41 -16.95 14.00 -14.77
N SER A 42 -18.22 13.61 -14.84
CA SER A 42 -18.73 12.86 -15.99
C SER A 42 -18.70 13.72 -17.26
N LYS A 43 -18.28 13.12 -18.37
CA LYS A 43 -18.28 13.79 -19.68
C LYS A 43 -19.68 14.00 -20.24
N GLU A 44 -20.64 13.20 -19.77
CA GLU A 44 -22.02 13.17 -20.28
C GLU A 44 -22.96 14.04 -19.44
N ASN A 45 -22.75 14.07 -18.12
CA ASN A 45 -23.57 14.85 -17.19
C ASN A 45 -22.68 15.66 -16.23
N PRO A 46 -22.65 17.00 -16.33
CA PRO A 46 -21.81 17.83 -15.46
C PRO A 46 -22.20 17.79 -13.97
N ASP A 47 -23.42 17.34 -13.64
CA ASP A 47 -23.90 17.21 -12.26
C ASP A 47 -23.46 15.89 -11.60
N GLU A 48 -22.84 14.97 -12.36
CA GLU A 48 -22.40 13.67 -11.88
C GLU A 48 -20.87 13.56 -11.78
N LYS A 49 -20.41 12.84 -10.76
CA LYS A 49 -19.00 12.48 -10.58
C LYS A 49 -18.84 10.97 -10.67
N ILE A 50 -17.86 10.53 -11.45
CA ILE A 50 -17.48 9.12 -11.59
C ILE A 50 -16.34 8.84 -10.61
N LEU A 51 -16.46 7.77 -9.83
CA LEU A 51 -15.36 7.26 -9.01
C LEU A 51 -14.46 6.36 -9.86
N GLU A 52 -13.32 6.88 -10.27
CA GLU A 52 -12.26 6.09 -10.90
C GLU A 52 -11.43 5.38 -9.84
N ARG A 53 -11.12 4.10 -10.07
CA ARG A 53 -10.20 3.31 -9.26
C ARG A 53 -9.09 2.75 -10.14
N ASN A 54 -7.86 3.18 -9.91
CA ASN A 54 -6.70 2.71 -10.63
C ASN A 54 -5.98 1.63 -9.82
N ILE A 55 -5.73 0.48 -10.44
CA ILE A 55 -5.04 -0.64 -9.81
C ILE A 55 -3.74 -0.89 -10.58
N ARG A 56 -2.61 -0.74 -9.89
CA ARG A 56 -1.28 -1.00 -10.42
C ARG A 56 -0.69 -2.23 -9.73
N ILE A 57 -0.31 -3.24 -10.52
CA ILE A 57 0.31 -4.48 -10.05
C ILE A 57 1.67 -4.64 -10.72
N LEU A 58 2.72 -4.90 -9.92
CA LEU A 58 4.05 -5.23 -10.42
C LEU A 58 4.34 -6.71 -10.20
N VAL A 59 4.42 -7.48 -11.30
CA VAL A 59 4.60 -8.94 -11.23
C VAL A 59 6.10 -9.30 -11.30
N PRO A 60 6.67 -9.93 -10.24
CA PRO A 60 8.08 -10.31 -10.23
C PRO A 60 8.30 -11.65 -10.94
N LEU A 61 8.78 -11.59 -12.18
CA LEU A 61 8.96 -12.77 -13.03
C LEU A 61 10.02 -13.78 -12.56
N LYS A 62 10.86 -13.40 -11.59
CA LYS A 62 11.92 -14.24 -11.01
C LYS A 62 11.72 -14.50 -9.52
N ALA A 63 10.55 -14.17 -8.98
CA ALA A 63 10.25 -14.46 -7.58
C ALA A 63 10.08 -15.97 -7.36
N ARG A 64 10.47 -16.38 -6.16
CA ARG A 64 10.32 -17.73 -5.65
C ARG A 64 8.96 -17.89 -4.98
N GLU A 65 8.45 -19.11 -4.87
CA GLU A 65 7.20 -19.37 -4.15
C GLU A 65 7.32 -18.98 -2.67
N ASN A 66 8.43 -19.38 -2.03
CA ASN A 66 8.81 -18.90 -0.72
C ASN A 66 10.01 -17.97 -0.89
N ILE A 67 9.78 -16.66 -0.74
CA ILE A 67 10.84 -15.66 -0.94
C ILE A 67 11.98 -15.79 0.09
N SER A 68 11.74 -16.38 1.26
CA SER A 68 12.78 -16.61 2.27
C SER A 68 13.59 -17.89 2.02
N ASP A 69 13.09 -18.77 1.16
CA ASP A 69 13.76 -20.01 0.78
C ASP A 69 14.26 -19.93 -0.68
N PRO A 70 15.57 -19.72 -0.88
CA PRO A 70 16.14 -19.59 -2.22
C PRO A 70 16.06 -20.89 -3.05
N THR A 71 15.77 -22.03 -2.40
CA THR A 71 15.65 -23.33 -3.07
C THR A 71 14.25 -23.63 -3.60
N SER A 72 13.25 -22.85 -3.17
CA SER A 72 11.87 -23.02 -3.64
C SER A 72 11.74 -22.75 -5.15
N PRO A 73 10.75 -23.35 -5.84
CA PRO A 73 10.59 -23.15 -7.27
C PRO A 73 10.19 -21.70 -7.59
N LEU A 74 10.32 -21.33 -8.87
CA LEU A 74 9.85 -20.03 -9.34
C LEU A 74 8.32 -19.99 -9.30
N ARG A 75 7.77 -18.88 -8.82
CA ARG A 75 6.33 -18.66 -8.81
C ARG A 75 5.85 -18.32 -10.22
N THR A 76 4.86 -19.06 -10.69
CA THR A 76 4.21 -18.83 -12.00
C THR A 76 2.78 -18.28 -11.87
N THR A 77 2.13 -18.50 -10.72
CA THR A 77 0.75 -18.07 -10.47
C THR A 77 0.72 -16.97 -9.41
N PHE A 78 0.06 -15.86 -9.72
CA PHE A 78 -0.11 -14.73 -8.82
C PHE A 78 -1.60 -14.44 -8.63
N VAL A 79 -2.09 -14.56 -7.41
CA VAL A 79 -3.50 -14.33 -7.08
C VAL A 79 -3.60 -13.09 -6.21
N TYR A 80 -4.42 -12.13 -6.63
CA TYR A 80 -4.67 -10.89 -5.90
C TYR A 80 -6.15 -10.82 -5.54
N ARG A 81 -6.45 -10.69 -4.25
CA ARG A 81 -7.83 -10.57 -3.75
C ARG A 81 -7.98 -9.19 -3.13
N MET A 82 -8.91 -8.38 -3.64
CA MET A 82 -9.15 -7.04 -3.11
C MET A 82 -9.54 -7.05 -1.63
N THR A 83 -10.25 -8.09 -1.19
CA THR A 83 -10.61 -8.27 0.22
C THR A 83 -9.41 -8.45 1.13
N GLU A 84 -8.31 -9.04 0.62
CA GLU A 84 -7.05 -9.21 1.33
C GLU A 84 -6.20 -7.94 1.28
N LEU A 85 -6.11 -7.34 0.09
CA LEU A 85 -5.34 -6.12 -0.14
C LEU A 85 -5.85 -4.91 0.65
N CYS A 86 -7.17 -4.82 0.86
CA CYS A 86 -7.81 -3.72 1.58
C CYS A 86 -7.93 -3.96 3.10
N LYS A 87 -7.37 -5.05 3.65
CA LYS A 87 -7.41 -5.29 5.10
C LYS A 87 -6.62 -4.21 5.83
N LYS A 88 -7.22 -3.66 6.89
CA LYS A 88 -6.57 -2.73 7.82
C LYS A 88 -6.43 -3.43 9.16
N CYS A 89 -5.21 -3.90 9.40
CA CYS A 89 -4.87 -4.69 10.59
C CYS A 89 -4.18 -3.87 11.68
N ASP A 90 -3.74 -2.67 11.36
CA ASP A 90 -3.18 -1.75 12.35
C ASP A 90 -4.31 -1.26 13.28
N PRO A 91 -4.13 -1.38 14.61
CA PRO A 91 -5.12 -0.89 15.55
C PRO A 91 -5.18 0.65 15.48
N VAL A 92 -6.38 1.18 15.64
CA VAL A 92 -6.65 2.62 15.63
C VAL A 92 -7.27 3.04 16.95
N GLU A 93 -6.90 4.23 17.41
CA GLU A 93 -7.49 4.84 18.59
C GLU A 93 -8.81 5.52 18.22
N ILE A 94 -9.86 5.22 18.99
CA ILE A 94 -11.17 5.85 18.87
C ILE A 94 -11.58 6.45 20.21
N GLU A 95 -12.12 7.67 20.19
CA GLU A 95 -12.63 8.31 21.40
C GLU A 95 -14.14 8.07 21.51
N LEU A 96 -14.57 7.50 22.63
CA LEU A 96 -15.98 7.26 22.93
C LEU A 96 -16.27 7.75 24.35
N GLY A 97 -17.09 8.80 24.48
CA GLY A 97 -17.49 9.32 25.79
C GLY A 97 -16.35 9.93 26.62
N GLY A 98 -15.30 10.44 25.97
CA GLY A 98 -14.13 11.03 26.64
C GLY A 98 -13.04 10.03 27.03
N GLU A 99 -13.20 8.75 26.67
CA GLU A 99 -12.19 7.71 26.87
C GLU A 99 -11.65 7.21 25.51
N ILE A 100 -10.37 6.87 25.47
CA ILE A 100 -9.67 6.38 24.28
C ILE A 100 -9.65 4.85 24.29
N TYR A 101 -10.14 4.24 23.22
CA TYR A 101 -10.18 2.80 23.00
C TYR A 101 -9.33 2.41 21.80
N GLN A 102 -8.67 1.25 21.88
CA GLN A 102 -7.98 0.64 20.75
C GLN A 102 -8.94 -0.30 20.01
N ALA A 103 -9.20 -0.01 18.74
CA ALA A 103 -10.09 -0.79 17.89
C ALA A 103 -9.36 -1.31 16.65
N GLN A 104 -9.70 -2.52 16.24
CA GLN A 104 -9.23 -3.11 15.00
C GLN A 104 -10.30 -3.00 13.92
N GLN A 105 -9.94 -2.53 12.73
CA GLN A 105 -10.89 -2.25 11.64
C GLN A 105 -11.19 -3.45 10.73
N SER A 106 -10.51 -4.59 10.94
CA SER A 106 -10.67 -5.79 10.13
C SER A 106 -10.84 -7.04 10.98
N ASN A 107 -11.61 -8.00 10.46
CA ASN A 107 -11.99 -9.22 11.18
C ASN A 107 -10.96 -10.36 11.07
N SER A 108 -10.01 -10.31 10.11
CA SER A 108 -9.13 -11.45 9.81
C SER A 108 -7.68 -11.04 9.49
N CYS A 109 -6.93 -10.71 10.54
CA CYS A 109 -5.54 -10.25 10.45
C CYS A 109 -4.48 -11.27 10.93
N ASN A 110 -4.93 -12.43 11.45
CA ASN A 110 -4.04 -13.47 11.95
C ASN A 110 -3.60 -14.47 10.88
N GLU A 111 -4.04 -14.30 9.64
CA GLU A 111 -3.70 -15.20 8.55
C GLU A 111 -2.35 -14.80 7.94
N PRO A 112 -1.45 -15.77 7.69
CA PRO A 112 -0.16 -15.48 7.07
C PRO A 112 -0.36 -15.00 5.63
N GLU A 113 0.06 -13.76 5.34
CA GLU A 113 0.08 -13.24 3.98
C GLU A 113 1.25 -13.84 3.20
N THR A 114 0.99 -14.30 1.97
CA THR A 114 2.04 -14.76 1.06
C THR A 114 2.60 -13.58 0.26
N CYS A 115 3.88 -13.26 0.48
CA CYS A 115 4.55 -12.19 -0.26
C CYS A 115 5.11 -12.65 -1.61
N TYR A 116 5.00 -11.76 -2.58
CA TYR A 116 5.50 -11.91 -3.94
C TYR A 116 6.81 -11.14 -4.14
N THR A 117 7.00 -10.05 -3.41
CA THR A 117 8.17 -9.19 -3.47
C THR A 117 8.82 -9.02 -2.10
N TYR A 118 10.12 -8.75 -2.09
CA TYR A 118 10.82 -8.28 -0.89
C TYR A 118 10.42 -6.84 -0.58
N ASN A 119 10.24 -6.53 0.70
CA ASN A 119 10.12 -5.15 1.15
C ASN A 119 11.52 -4.53 1.27
N ARG A 120 11.74 -3.40 0.59
CA ARG A 120 13.03 -2.67 0.60
C ARG A 120 13.47 -2.26 2.01
N ASP A 121 12.52 -2.05 2.91
CA ASP A 121 12.80 -1.56 4.27
C ASP A 121 12.95 -2.70 5.29
N LYS A 122 12.86 -3.97 4.84
CA LYS A 122 13.00 -5.14 5.71
C LYS A 122 14.24 -5.94 5.33
N CYS A 123 14.95 -6.44 6.33
CA CYS A 123 16.04 -7.38 6.15
C CYS A 123 15.48 -8.81 6.00
N TYR A 124 15.89 -9.50 4.95
CA TYR A 124 15.58 -10.91 4.73
C TYR A 124 16.86 -11.72 4.78
N THR A 125 16.89 -12.74 5.61
CA THR A 125 18.03 -13.65 5.77
C THR A 125 17.60 -15.10 5.63
N THR A 126 18.57 -15.96 5.38
CA THR A 126 18.40 -17.41 5.32
C THR A 126 19.61 -18.09 5.95
N THR A 127 19.46 -19.33 6.38
CA THR A 127 20.57 -20.10 6.95
C THR A 127 20.89 -21.29 6.08
N PHE A 128 22.17 -21.55 5.86
CA PHE A 128 22.62 -22.72 5.12
C PHE A 128 23.73 -23.46 5.88
N PRO A 129 23.82 -24.79 5.74
CA PRO A 129 24.90 -25.56 6.33
C PRO A 129 26.21 -25.30 5.57
N PHE A 130 27.24 -24.87 6.28
CA PHE A 130 28.59 -24.66 5.76
C PHE A 130 29.56 -25.57 6.49
N ARG A 131 30.39 -26.31 5.75
CA ARG A 131 31.36 -27.24 6.33
C ARG A 131 32.73 -26.59 6.41
N TYR A 132 33.28 -26.50 7.62
CA TYR A 132 34.60 -25.91 7.89
C TYR A 132 35.35 -26.76 8.92
N GLN A 133 36.59 -27.15 8.59
CA GLN A 133 37.44 -27.99 9.47
C GLN A 133 36.77 -29.29 9.97
N GLY A 134 35.91 -29.89 9.15
CA GLY A 134 35.18 -31.11 9.50
C GLY A 134 33.88 -30.90 10.26
N GLU A 135 33.62 -29.71 10.80
CA GLU A 135 32.37 -29.34 11.45
C GLU A 135 31.38 -28.71 10.47
N THR A 136 30.09 -29.01 10.63
CA THR A 136 29.01 -28.32 9.90
C THR A 136 28.45 -27.22 10.78
N ARG A 137 28.57 -25.97 10.33
CA ARG A 137 28.02 -24.79 11.00
C ARG A 137 26.85 -24.24 10.20
N LYS A 138 25.80 -23.75 10.87
CA LYS A 138 24.75 -22.99 10.20
C LYS A 138 25.23 -21.55 10.07
N VAL A 139 25.45 -21.12 8.84
CA VAL A 139 25.87 -19.75 8.54
C VAL A 139 24.67 -18.99 8.00
N GLU A 140 24.52 -17.76 8.45
CA GLU A 140 23.48 -16.85 7.96
C GLU A 140 23.95 -16.15 6.68
N ALA A 141 23.09 -16.13 5.68
CA ALA A 141 23.25 -15.37 4.45
C ALA A 141 22.13 -14.34 4.32
N VAL A 142 22.50 -13.16 3.82
CA VAL A 142 21.57 -12.07 3.58
C VAL A 142 21.02 -12.17 2.16
N LEU A 143 19.69 -12.15 2.03
CA LEU A 143 18.98 -12.12 0.75
C LEU A 143 18.83 -10.69 0.20
N THR A 144 18.72 -9.70 1.09
CA THR A 144 18.55 -8.28 0.75
C THR A 144 19.65 -7.40 1.39
N PRO A 145 20.86 -7.34 0.80
CA PRO A 145 22.03 -6.74 1.46
C PRO A 145 21.85 -5.28 1.86
N ALA A 146 21.17 -4.49 1.03
CA ALA A 146 21.00 -3.06 1.25
C ALA A 146 20.17 -2.71 2.51
N SER A 147 19.33 -3.62 2.99
CA SER A 147 18.43 -3.41 4.14
C SER A 147 18.87 -4.10 5.43
N CYS A 148 20.05 -4.75 5.43
CA CYS A 148 20.54 -5.59 6.52
C CYS A 148 21.83 -5.07 7.16
N TYR A 149 22.24 -3.83 6.89
CA TYR A 149 23.32 -3.21 7.64
C TYR A 149 22.83 -2.89 9.05
N ALA A 150 23.65 -3.18 10.05
CA ALA A 150 23.42 -2.69 11.40
C ALA A 150 23.66 -1.18 11.41
N ASP A 151 22.82 -0.44 12.13
CA ASP A 151 23.00 0.99 12.40
C ASP A 151 24.23 1.26 13.30
#